data_AF-A0A1G4ETV7-F1
#
_entry.id   AF-A0A1G4ETV7-F1
#
_cell.length_a   1.000
_cell.length_b   1.000
_cell.length_c   1.000
_cell.angle_alpha   90.00
_cell.angle_beta   90.00
_cell.angle_gamma   90.00
#
_symmetry.space_group_name_H-M   'P 1'
#
loop_
_entity.id
_entity.type
_entity.pdbx_description
1 polymer ?
#
loop_
_entity_poly.entity_id
_entity_poly.type
_entity_poly.pdbx_seq_one_letter_code
_entity_poly.pdbx_strand_id
1 'polypeptide(L)' 'MFKDIKIRTFQKEDLEQVLQLFYETVHTVNAQDYNTLQLQAWAPKRLNRESWLKSLEKNISYVADNNGVIVGFGGL' A
#
# COMPACT_ATOMS: atom_id res chain seq x y z
N MET A 1 8.42 -16.82 -9.20
CA MET A 1 7.36 -17.23 -8.25
C MET A 1 7.84 -16.87 -6.85
N PHE A 2 7.11 -16.04 -6.12
CA PHE A 2 7.41 -15.79 -4.71
C PHE A 2 7.15 -17.08 -3.95
N LYS A 3 8.21 -17.73 -3.45
CA LYS A 3 8.10 -19.02 -2.77
C LYS A 3 7.83 -18.88 -1.27
N ASP A 4 8.19 -17.74 -0.68
CA ASP A 4 8.17 -17.52 0.78
C ASP A 4 7.48 -16.18 1.14
N ILE A 5 6.23 -15.98 0.70
CA ILE A 5 5.44 -14.85 1.18
C ILE A 5 4.91 -15.15 2.58
N LYS A 6 5.27 -14.31 3.54
CA LYS A 6 4.71 -14.33 4.90
C LYS A 6 3.64 -13.26 5.03
N ILE A 7 2.42 -13.67 5.35
CA ILE A 7 1.39 -12.73 5.80
C ILE A 7 1.62 -12.44 7.28
N ARG A 8 1.74 -11.15 7.62
CA ARG A 8 1.92 -10.69 9.01
C ARG A 8 1.19 -9.38 9.25
N THR A 9 0.97 -9.04 10.52
CA THR A 9 0.39 -7.75 10.88
C THR A 9 1.31 -6.62 10.41
N PHE A 10 0.70 -5.54 9.93
CA PHE A 10 1.40 -4.30 9.60
C PHE A 10 2.20 -3.78 10.81
N GLN A 11 3.40 -3.27 10.54
CA GLN A 11 4.24 -2.56 11.49
C GLN A 11 4.57 -1.17 10.92
N LYS A 12 4.85 -0.19 11.79
CA LYS A 12 5.12 1.21 11.35
C LYS A 12 6.29 1.32 10.36
N GLU A 13 7.24 0.40 10.42
CA GLU A 13 8.39 0.30 9.51
C GLU A 13 7.99 -0.06 8.08
N ASP A 14 6.82 -0.67 7.88
CA ASP A 14 6.31 -1.05 6.57
C ASP A 14 5.69 0.15 5.83
N LEU A 15 5.43 1.26 6.53
CA LEU A 15 4.60 2.37 6.03
C LEU A 15 5.08 2.89 4.67
N GLU A 16 6.38 3.14 4.52
CA GLU A 16 6.91 3.69 3.27
C GLU A 16 6.70 2.73 2.09
N GLN A 17 6.92 1.42 2.30
CA GLN A 17 6.70 0.42 1.26
C GLN A 17 5.22 0.29 0.92
N VAL A 18 4.33 0.37 1.92
CA VAL A 18 2.87 0.35 1.73
C VAL A 18 2.40 1.57 0.93
N LEU A 19 2.85 2.77 1.28
CA LEU A 19 2.47 4.00 0.57
C LEU A 19 2.96 4.00 -0.87
N GLN A 20 4.19 3.54 -1.09
CA GLN A 20 4.75 3.40 -2.44
C GLN A 20 3.95 2.38 -3.25
N LEU A 21 3.71 1.19 -2.69
CA LEU A 21 2.96 0.13 -3.37
C LEU A 21 1.53 0.55 -3.69
N PHE A 22 0.84 1.27 -2.78
CA PHE A 22 -0.48 1.84 -3.03
C PHE A 22 -0.46 2.81 -4.20
N TYR A 23 0.47 3.77 -4.19
CA TYR A 23 0.58 4.77 -5.25
C TYR A 23 0.87 4.12 -6.60
N GLU A 24 1.87 3.24 -6.67
CA GLU A 24 2.24 2.53 -7.89
C GLU A 24 1.08 1.68 -8.42
N THR A 25 0.40 0.94 -7.56
CA THR A 25 -0.75 0.10 -7.98
C THR A 25 -1.83 0.96 -8.63
N VAL A 26 -2.21 2.08 -7.99
CA VAL A 26 -3.21 3.00 -8.54
C VAL A 26 -2.76 3.58 -9.88
N HIS A 27 -1.51 4.04 -10.01
CA HIS A 27 -1.02 4.71 -11.22
C HIS A 27 -0.53 3.77 -12.32
N THR A 28 -0.44 2.46 -12.09
CA THR A 28 0.03 1.49 -13.10
C THR A 28 -1.03 0.47 -13.46
N VAL A 29 -1.63 -0.20 -12.48
CA VAL A 29 -2.63 -1.25 -12.71
C VAL A 29 -3.97 -0.62 -13.06
N ASN A 30 -4.44 0.30 -12.22
CA ASN A 30 -5.75 0.93 -12.40
C ASN A 30 -5.75 2.01 -13.50
N ALA A 31 -4.59 2.38 -14.02
CA ALA A 31 -4.49 3.39 -15.09
C ALA A 31 -5.17 2.99 -16.41
N GLN A 32 -5.56 1.72 -16.57
CA GLN A 32 -6.34 1.27 -17.73
C GLN A 32 -7.80 1.72 -17.69
N ASP A 33 -8.35 1.90 -16.48
CA ASP A 33 -9.78 2.17 -16.28
C ASP A 33 -10.07 3.62 -15.87
N TYR A 34 -9.05 4.33 -15.39
CA TYR A 34 -9.19 5.67 -14.82
C TYR A 34 -8.30 6.68 -15.55
N ASN A 35 -8.83 7.89 -15.77
CA ASN A 35 -8.07 8.98 -16.36
C ASN A 35 -7.09 9.61 -15.35
N THR A 36 -6.14 10.41 -15.85
CA THR A 36 -5.10 11.03 -15.02
C THR A 36 -5.64 11.85 -13.84
N LEU A 37 -6.73 12.60 -14.03
CA LEU A 37 -7.30 13.41 -12.94
C LEU A 37 -7.89 12.51 -11.84
N GLN A 38 -8.56 11.42 -12.21
CA GLN A 38 -9.08 10.44 -11.26
C GLN A 38 -7.95 9.73 -10.50
N LEU A 39 -6.88 9.32 -11.19
CA LEU A 39 -5.71 8.71 -10.56
C LEU A 39 -5.03 9.65 -9.57
N GLN A 40 -4.87 10.94 -9.93
CA GLN A 40 -4.29 11.94 -9.02
C GLN A 40 -5.19 12.27 -7.83
N ALA A 41 -6.52 12.23 -8.01
CA ALA A 41 -7.46 12.42 -6.92
C ALA A 41 -7.46 11.22 -5.96
N TRP A 42 -7.31 10.00 -6.48
CA TRP A 42 -7.28 8.78 -5.67
C TRP A 42 -5.94 8.61 -4.93
N ALA A 43 -4.82 8.70 -5.65
CA ALA A 43 -3.48 8.56 -5.11
C ALA A 43 -2.62 9.78 -5.48
N PRO A 44 -2.73 10.91 -4.75
CA PRO A 44 -1.91 12.08 -5.04
C PRO A 44 -0.42 11.81 -4.80
N LYS A 45 0.46 12.53 -5.50
CA LYS A 45 1.93 12.42 -5.33
C LYS A 45 2.42 12.60 -3.88
N ARG A 46 1.65 13.32 -3.05
CA ARG A 46 1.94 13.50 -1.63
C ARG A 46 0.76 12.98 -0.82
N LEU A 47 0.88 11.74 -0.36
CA LEU A 47 -0.08 11.15 0.57
C LEU A 47 0.13 11.73 1.98
N ASN A 48 -0.95 11.86 2.74
CA ASN A 48 -0.86 12.23 4.15
C ASN A 48 -0.38 11.02 4.98
N ARG A 49 0.94 10.95 5.16
CA ARG A 49 1.62 9.87 5.88
C ARG A 49 1.05 9.61 7.27
N GLU A 50 0.81 10.67 8.05
CA GLU A 50 0.31 10.55 9.42
C GLU A 50 -1.10 9.96 9.47
N SER A 51 -1.99 10.41 8.57
CA SER A 51 -3.33 9.87 8.47
C SER A 51 -3.34 8.39 8.08
N TRP A 52 -2.44 8.00 7.18
CA TRP A 52 -2.29 6.61 6.76
C TRP A 52 -1.77 5.73 7.90
N LEU A 53 -0.68 6.15 8.56
CA LEU A 53 -0.13 5.41 9.71
C LEU A 53 -1.19 5.20 10.78
N LYS A 54 -1.89 6.26 11.17
CA LYS A 54 -2.97 6.20 12.17
C LYS A 54 -4.08 5.24 11.76
N SER A 55 -4.47 5.24 10.48
CA SER A 55 -5.51 4.33 9.97
C SER A 55 -5.04 2.86 10.00
N LEU A 56 -3.81 2.59 9.57
CA LEU A 56 -3.26 1.25 9.49
C LEU A 56 -2.99 0.64 10.87
N GLU A 57 -2.55 1.45 11.86
CA GLU A 57 -2.37 1.02 13.25
C GLU A 57 -3.69 0.83 13.99
N LYS A 58 -4.72 1.61 13.66
CA LYS A 58 -6.05 1.50 14.30
C LYS A 58 -6.84 0.29 13.79
N ASN A 59 -6.69 -0.06 12.53
CA ASN A 59 -7.45 -1.14 11.88
C ASN A 59 -6.65 -2.45 11.89
N ILE A 60 -7.35 -3.57 11.69
CA ILE A 60 -6.70 -4.86 11.49
C ILE A 60 -6.09 -4.85 10.08
N SER A 61 -4.79 -4.56 10.01
CA SER A 61 -4.04 -4.44 8.76
C SER A 61 -2.95 -5.50 8.66
N TYR A 62 -2.82 -6.10 7.48
CA TYR A 62 -1.82 -7.11 7.15
C TYR A 62 -0.95 -6.68 5.97
N VAL A 63 0.27 -7.19 5.95
CA VAL A 63 1.19 -7.08 4.81
C VAL A 63 1.61 -8.48 4.34
N ALA A 64 1.82 -8.60 3.03
CA ALA A 64 2.48 -9.73 2.40
C ALA A 64 3.97 -9.39 2.26
N ASP A 65 4.78 -10.01 3.11
CA ASP A 65 6.23 -9.79 3.20
C ASP A 65 6.97 -10.91 2.46
N ASN A 66 7.78 -10.52 1.48
CA ASN A 66 8.71 -11.39 0.78
C ASN A 66 10.14 -10.96 1.11
N ASN A 67 10.74 -11.57 2.14
CA ASN A 67 12.12 -11.33 2.57
C ASN A 67 12.45 -9.85 2.85
N GLY A 68 11.55 -9.14 3.53
CA GLY A 68 11.69 -7.72 3.89
C GLY A 68 11.08 -6.76 2.87
N VAL A 69 10.60 -7.26 1.72
CA VAL A 69 9.93 -6.48 0.68
C VAL A 69 8.43 -6.68 0.79
N ILE A 70 7.70 -5.59 0.98
CA ILE A 70 6.22 -5.62 1.01
C ILE A 70 5.70 -5.68 -0.42
N VAL A 71 5.05 -6.81 -0.75
CA VAL A 71 4.49 -7.07 -2.09
C VAL A 71 2.97 -6.99 -2.12
N GLY A 72 2.34 -6.73 -0.98
CA GLY A 72 0.89 -6.57 -0.84
C GLY A 72 0.53 -6.09 0.55
N PHE A 73 -0.64 -5.47 0.68
CA PHE A 73 -1.23 -5.12 1.97
C PHE A 73 -2.76 -5.15 1.86
N GLY A 74 -3.43 -5.27 3.00
CA GLY A 74 -4.89 -5.26 3.08
C GLY A 74 -5.36 -5.14 4.52
N GLY A 75 -6.63 -4.78 4.72
CA GLY A 75 -7.23 -4.68 6.04
C GLY A 75 -8.70 -5.07 6.04
N LEU A 76 -9.26 -5.23 7.24
CA LEU A 76 -10.67 -5.51 7.52
C LEU A 76 -11.42 -4.25 7.97
#